data_AF-A0A7L0H935-F1
#
_entry.id   AF-A0A7L0H935-F1
#
_cell.length_a   1.000
_cell.length_b   1.000
_cell.length_c   1.000
_cell.angle_alpha   90.00
_cell.angle_beta   90.00
_cell.angle_gamma   90.00
#
_symmetry.space_group_name_H-M   'P 1'
#
loop_
_entity.id
_entity.type
_entity.pdbx_description
1 polymer ?
#
loop_
_entity_poly.entity_id
_entity_poly.type
_entity_poly.pdbx_seq_one_letter_code
_entity_poly.pdbx_strand_id
1 'polypeptide(L)'
;GKDRVVPVTPKNYKALLKRFPVLALLHHRPPQGDRGALRHHEMEELVLELAAQVLEDKGVGFGLVDSEKDAAVAKKLGKGD
;
A
#
# COMPACT_ATOMS: atom_id res chain seq x y z
N GLY A 1 -11.87 4.75 -12.05
CA GLY A 1 -12.04 5.87 -11.10
C GLY A 1 -10.75 6.65 -11.04
N LYS A 2 -10.56 7.51 -10.04
CA LYS A 2 -9.23 8.04 -9.70
C LYS A 2 -8.57 7.06 -8.74
N ASP A 3 -7.37 6.58 -9.07
CA ASP A 3 -6.61 5.70 -8.18
C ASP A 3 -6.00 6.53 -7.03
N ARG A 4 -6.20 6.06 -5.80
CA ARG A 4 -5.76 6.78 -4.58
C ARG A 4 -4.78 5.96 -3.76
N VAL A 5 -4.81 4.63 -3.89
CA VAL A 5 -3.82 3.73 -3.30
C VAL A 5 -2.60 3.68 -4.22
N VAL A 6 -1.41 3.88 -3.67
CA VAL A 6 -0.17 3.94 -4.47
C VAL A 6 0.82 2.84 -4.08
N PRO A 7 1.57 2.28 -5.04
CA PRO A 7 2.70 1.42 -4.72
C PRO A 7 3.78 2.22 -3.99
N VAL A 8 4.27 1.68 -2.88
CA VAL A 8 5.27 2.31 -2.01
C VAL A 8 6.61 1.60 -2.21
N THR A 9 7.48 2.27 -2.96
CA THR A 9 8.73 1.73 -3.47
C THR A 9 9.92 2.51 -2.89
N PRO A 10 11.17 2.01 -3.04
CA PRO A 10 12.36 2.75 -2.64
C PRO A 10 12.47 4.15 -3.24
N LYS A 11 11.84 4.39 -4.40
CA LYS A 11 11.88 5.65 -5.13
C LYS A 11 10.98 6.73 -4.50
N ASN A 12 9.85 6.35 -3.90
CA ASN A 12 8.82 7.32 -3.49
C ASN A 12 8.48 7.31 -1.99
N TYR A 13 8.88 6.30 -1.20
CA TYR A 13 8.42 6.16 0.20
C TYR A 13 8.72 7.39 1.07
N LYS A 14 9.91 8.02 0.93
CA LYS A 14 10.26 9.23 1.69
C LYS A 14 9.36 10.41 1.35
N ALA A 15 8.97 10.55 0.08
CA ALA A 15 8.07 11.62 -0.35
C ALA A 15 6.66 11.40 0.18
N LEU A 16 6.18 10.15 0.18
CA LEU A 16 4.87 9.78 0.73
C LEU A 16 4.79 10.03 2.24
N LEU A 17 5.82 9.63 3.01
CA LEU A 17 5.90 9.90 4.45
C LEU A 17 5.92 11.39 4.80
N LYS A 18 6.48 12.23 3.93
CA LYS A 18 6.46 13.69 4.12
C LYS A 18 5.14 14.32 3.70
N ARG A 19 4.47 13.76 2.69
CA ARG A 19 3.24 14.30 2.11
C ARG A 19 2.04 14.09 3.03
N PHE A 20 1.93 12.92 3.62
CA PHE A 20 0.75 12.53 4.38
C PHE A 20 1.04 12.57 5.88
N PRO A 21 0.26 13.32 6.69
CA PRO A 21 0.36 13.25 8.14
C PRO A 21 0.10 11.83 8.69
N VAL A 22 -0.75 11.06 8.02
CA VAL A 22 -0.99 9.64 8.32
C VAL A 22 -0.88 8.84 7.02
N LEU A 23 -0.07 7.78 7.03
CA LEU A 23 0.09 6.87 5.88
C LEU A 23 -0.23 5.44 6.32
N ALA A 24 -1.34 4.90 5.84
CA ALA A 24 -1.73 3.50 6.04
C ALA A 24 -1.08 2.62 4.97
N LEU A 25 -0.42 1.54 5.40
CA LEU A 25 0.35 0.67 4.52
C LEU A 25 -0.07 -0.79 4.64
N LEU A 26 -0.57 -1.37 3.55
CA LEU A 26 -0.73 -2.81 3.43
C LEU A 26 0.59 -3.42 3.00
N HIS A 27 1.18 -4.22 3.88
CA HIS A 27 2.34 -5.06 3.57
C HIS A 27 1.81 -6.42 3.14
N HIS A 28 2.04 -6.80 1.88
CA HIS A 28 1.44 -7.98 1.29
C HIS A 28 2.47 -8.86 0.57
N ARG A 29 2.16 -10.15 0.43
CA ARG A 29 2.92 -11.05 -0.44
C ARG A 29 2.39 -10.94 -1.88
N PRO A 30 3.24 -11.10 -2.90
CA PRO A 30 2.74 -11.24 -4.27
C PRO A 30 1.77 -12.42 -4.38
N PRO A 31 0.63 -12.27 -5.06
CA PRO A 31 -0.22 -13.41 -5.39
C PRO A 31 0.54 -14.31 -6.37
N GLN A 32 1.04 -15.45 -5.90
CA GLN A 32 1.91 -16.38 -6.64
C GLN A 32 1.17 -17.18 -7.72
N GLY A 33 0.32 -16.53 -8.53
CA GLY A 33 -0.46 -17.15 -9.60
C GLY A 33 -1.69 -17.96 -9.12
N ASP A 34 -1.94 -18.06 -7.82
CA ASP A 34 -3.18 -18.62 -7.29
C ASP A 34 -4.36 -17.65 -7.52
N ARG A 35 -5.42 -18.14 -8.17
CA ARG A 35 -6.62 -17.35 -8.46
C ARG A 35 -7.36 -16.92 -7.19
N GLY A 36 -7.30 -17.74 -6.13
CA GLY A 36 -7.87 -17.39 -4.84
C GLY A 36 -7.14 -16.20 -4.22
N ALA A 37 -5.82 -16.31 -4.10
CA ALA A 37 -4.95 -15.25 -3.60
C ALA A 37 -5.07 -13.95 -4.42
N LEU A 38 -5.16 -14.04 -5.76
CA LEU A 38 -5.35 -12.86 -6.60
C LEU A 38 -6.65 -12.13 -6.29
N ARG A 39 -7.78 -12.85 -6.20
CA ARG A 39 -9.07 -12.23 -5.85
C ARG A 39 -9.10 -11.65 -4.45
N HIS A 40 -8.46 -12.31 -3.49
CA HIS A 40 -8.34 -11.78 -2.13
C HIS A 40 -7.55 -10.47 -2.13
N HIS A 41 -6.45 -10.41 -2.86
CA HIS A 41 -5.64 -9.20 -2.98
C HIS A 41 -6.40 -8.07 -3.68
N GLU A 42 -7.09 -8.35 -4.78
CA GLU A 42 -7.96 -7.39 -5.47
C GLU A 42 -9.05 -6.82 -4.54
N MET A 43 -9.64 -7.67 -3.70
CA MET A 43 -10.64 -7.24 -2.70
C MET A 43 -10.01 -6.32 -1.64
N GLU A 44 -8.83 -6.64 -1.14
CA GLU A 44 -8.10 -5.77 -0.20
C GLU A 44 -7.80 -4.40 -0.83
N GLU A 45 -7.33 -4.36 -2.07
CA GLU A 45 -7.08 -3.11 -2.80
C GLU A 45 -8.36 -2.28 -2.95
N LEU A 46 -9.49 -2.90 -3.32
CA LEU A 46 -10.78 -2.22 -3.44
C LEU A 46 -11.25 -1.60 -2.12
N VAL A 47 -11.06 -2.31 -1.00
CA VAL A 47 -11.38 -1.79 0.33
C VAL A 47 -10.52 -0.58 0.68
N LEU A 48 -9.22 -0.64 0.38
CA LEU A 48 -8.31 0.49 0.60
C LEU A 48 -8.63 1.68 -0.30
N GLU A 49 -9.00 1.45 -1.56
CA GLU A 49 -9.44 2.53 -2.47
C GLU A 49 -10.67 3.25 -1.94
N LEU A 50 -11.65 2.52 -1.42
CA LEU A 50 -12.83 3.11 -0.80
C LEU A 50 -12.47 3.94 0.44
N ALA A 51 -11.62 3.40 1.32
CA ALA A 51 -11.15 4.12 2.51
C ALA A 51 -10.36 5.38 2.13
N ALA A 52 -9.48 5.28 1.13
CA ALA A 52 -8.70 6.39 0.60
C ALA A 52 -9.60 7.49 0.03
N GLN A 53 -10.69 7.12 -0.65
CA GLN A 53 -11.67 8.08 -1.15
C GLN A 53 -12.39 8.82 -0.02
N VAL A 54 -12.81 8.13 1.04
CA VAL A 54 -13.53 8.74 2.17
C VAL A 54 -12.63 9.65 3.00
N LEU A 55 -11.33 9.32 3.12
CA LEU A 55 -10.39 10.03 3.99
C LEU A 55 -9.46 10.99 3.23
N GLU A 56 -9.68 11.20 1.94
CA GLU A 56 -8.84 12.06 1.08
C GLU A 56 -8.74 13.50 1.64
N ASP A 57 -9.85 14.06 2.12
CA ASP A 57 -9.93 15.40 2.70
C ASP A 57 -9.32 15.50 4.11
N LYS A 58 -9.05 14.36 4.76
CA LYS A 58 -8.38 14.27 6.07
C LYS A 58 -6.87 14.13 5.95
N GLY A 59 -6.33 14.07 4.72
CA GLY A 59 -4.91 13.94 4.47
C GLY A 59 -4.35 12.56 4.83
N VAL A 60 -5.18 11.52 4.87
CA VAL A 60 -4.72 10.13 5.08
C VAL A 60 -4.31 9.54 3.74
N GLY A 61 -3.05 9.12 3.62
CA GLY A 61 -2.55 8.39 2.46
C GLY A 61 -2.69 6.89 2.63
N PHE A 62 -2.86 6.17 1.52
CA PHE A 62 -2.90 4.71 1.49
C PHE A 62 -1.88 4.18 0.48
N GLY A 63 -1.19 3.10 0.83
CA GLY A 63 -0.23 2.50 -0.08
C GLY A 63 0.04 1.02 0.15
N LEU A 64 0.59 0.39 -0.87
CA LEU A 64 0.93 -1.03 -0.90
C LEU A 64 2.45 -1.19 -0.84
N VAL A 65 2.93 -2.08 0.02
CA VAL A 65 4.34 -2.47 0.11
C VAL A 65 4.42 -3.96 -0.21
N ASP A 66 5.01 -4.29 -1.35
CA ASP A 66 5.25 -5.67 -1.75
C ASP A 66 6.40 -6.25 -0.90
N SER A 67 6.12 -7.34 -0.18
CA SER A 67 7.08 -7.98 0.73
C SER A 67 8.31 -8.57 0.02
N GLU A 68 8.23 -8.86 -1.28
CA GLU A 68 9.32 -9.42 -2.06
C GLU A 68 10.02 -8.31 -2.87
N LYS A 69 9.27 -7.53 -3.65
CA LYS A 69 9.83 -6.47 -4.52
C LYS A 69 10.31 -5.25 -3.75
N ASP A 70 9.64 -4.91 -2.66
CA ASP A 70 9.90 -3.70 -1.86
C ASP A 70 10.37 -4.05 -0.44
N ALA A 71 10.97 -5.23 -0.24
CA ALA A 71 11.49 -5.72 1.04
C ALA A 71 12.41 -4.71 1.77
N ALA A 72 13.24 -3.98 1.01
CA ALA A 72 14.11 -2.95 1.57
C ALA A 72 13.33 -1.77 2.16
N VAL A 73 12.15 -1.45 1.62
CA VAL A 73 11.23 -0.46 2.19
C VAL A 73 10.54 -1.04 3.41
N ALA A 74 10.01 -2.26 3.32
CA ALA A 74 9.37 -2.95 4.46
C ALA A 74 10.28 -2.97 5.69
N LYS A 75 11.56 -3.37 5.51
CA LYS A 75 12.56 -3.36 6.58
C LYS A 75 12.79 -1.97 7.17
N LYS A 76 12.90 -0.93 6.34
CA LYS A 76 13.08 0.46 6.80
C LYS A 76 11.87 1.01 7.56
N LEU A 77 10.68 0.47 7.29
CA LEU A 77 9.43 0.85 7.95
C LEU A 77 9.08 -0.05 9.14
N GLY A 78 10.01 -0.91 9.57
CA GLY A 78 9.81 -1.80 10.72
C GLY A 78 8.85 -2.97 10.45
N LYS A 79 8.64 -3.33 9.17
CA LYS A 79 7.81 -4.44 8.72
C LYS A 79 8.62 -5.62 8.14
N GLY A 80 9.92 -5.65 8.39
CA GLY A 80 10.76 -6.81 8.08
C GLY A 80 10.83 -7.72 9.30
N ASP A 81 10.70 -9.03 9.06
CA ASP A 81 11.00 -10.07 10.05
C ASP A 81 12.46 -9.95 10.56
#